data_AF-A0A4Z1G2X2-F1
#
_entry.id   AF-A0A4Z1G2X2-F1
#
_cell.length_a   1.000
_cell.length_b   1.000
_cell.length_c   1.000
_cell.angle_alpha   90.00
_cell.angle_beta   90.00
_cell.angle_gamma   90.00
#
_symmetry.space_group_name_H-M   'P 1'
#
loop_
_entity.id
_entity.type
_entity.pdbx_description
1 polymer ?
#
loop_
_entity_poly.entity_id
_entity_poly.type
_entity_poly.pdbx_seq_one_letter_code
_entity_poly.pdbx_strand_id
1 'polypeptide(L)'
;MTLAIPVLNDKLTGCLGCGEIAIYNIYFYPLARFPSPKLWTASRLPFIYYLLTGQLVKKVKEFHDVYGELYRLAPDEVSFASEQAWNDIYTFRRGHKRALRNKRSIVDNELIISAPNNQADNLITTIHFKFHARVRGLMSNSFTDEALRTQYPLIEFHANMLICKVREAAEKPENSNRGARINITDWLNFFTMDIIGDLAFGAPFGCLEKGEYHHWVRTLFRYLKGMSIAAAPPFYPAIEFLFQKLIPKRIMEEQRQHSAYAEKNHGGAETA
;
A
#
# COMPACT_ATOMS: atom_id res chain seq x y z
N MET A 1 -2.11 13.76 3.59
CA MET A 1 -3.31 12.93 3.35
C MET A 1 -3.93 13.40 2.06
N THR A 2 -4.13 12.51 1.08
CA THR A 2 -4.39 12.96 -0.29
C THR A 2 -5.78 12.58 -0.75
N LEU A 3 -6.49 13.53 -1.36
CA LEU A 3 -7.77 13.29 -2.01
C LEU A 3 -7.68 13.58 -3.50
N ALA A 4 -7.99 12.57 -4.30
CA ALA A 4 -8.26 12.73 -5.71
C ALA A 4 -9.74 13.11 -5.91
N ILE A 5 -10.00 14.26 -6.51
CA ILE A 5 -11.36 14.75 -6.75
C ILE A 5 -11.79 14.31 -8.16
N PRO A 6 -12.89 13.55 -8.31
CA PRO A 6 -13.37 13.17 -9.64
C PRO A 6 -13.96 14.41 -10.31
N VAL A 7 -13.29 14.94 -11.34
CA VAL A 7 -13.88 15.93 -12.24
C VAL A 7 -14.00 15.31 -13.62
N LEU A 8 -15.22 15.36 -14.15
CA LEU A 8 -15.59 15.00 -15.52
C LEU A 8 -14.55 15.53 -16.51
N ASN A 9 -13.85 14.65 -17.23
CA ASN A 9 -13.41 14.99 -18.59
C ASN A 9 -13.08 13.75 -19.44
N ASP A 10 -14.05 12.87 -19.65
CA ASP A 10 -13.91 11.72 -20.57
C ASP A 10 -14.21 12.10 -22.04
N LYS A 11 -14.19 13.39 -22.43
CA LYS A 11 -14.44 13.79 -23.84
C LYS A 11 -13.49 14.83 -24.45
N LEU A 12 -12.57 15.43 -23.68
CA LEU A 12 -11.60 16.41 -24.21
C LEU A 12 -10.18 15.85 -24.42
N THR A 13 -9.95 14.59 -24.09
CA THR A 13 -8.66 13.90 -24.20
C THR A 13 -8.28 13.48 -25.62
N GLY A 14 -9.15 13.73 -26.63
CA GLY A 14 -8.94 13.27 -28.00
C GLY A 14 -8.11 14.17 -28.92
N CYS A 15 -7.89 15.46 -28.59
CA CYS A 15 -7.32 16.42 -29.55
C CYS A 15 -6.22 17.36 -29.04
N LEU A 16 -5.84 17.33 -27.76
CA LEU A 16 -4.86 18.28 -27.21
C LEU A 16 -3.45 17.67 -27.13
N GLY A 17 -2.44 18.37 -27.63
CA GLY A 17 -1.05 17.96 -27.49
C GLY A 17 -0.62 17.95 -26.01
N CYS A 18 0.40 17.16 -25.64
CA CYS A 18 0.87 17.06 -24.24
C CYS A 18 1.21 18.43 -23.62
N GLY A 19 1.66 19.40 -24.42
CA GLY A 19 1.90 20.77 -23.99
C GLY A 19 0.63 21.57 -23.67
N GLU A 20 -0.43 21.40 -24.45
CA GLU A 20 -1.71 22.09 -24.25
C GLU A 20 -2.43 21.56 -23.00
N ILE A 21 -2.37 20.25 -22.75
CA ILE A 21 -2.87 19.62 -21.53
C ILE A 21 -2.13 20.16 -20.29
N ALA A 22 -0.80 20.29 -20.37
CA ALA A 22 0.00 20.84 -19.27
C ALA A 22 -0.41 22.29 -18.95
N ILE A 23 -0.59 23.14 -19.98
CA ILE A 23 -1.01 24.53 -19.81
C ILE A 23 -2.43 24.59 -19.21
N TYR A 24 -3.36 23.78 -19.72
CA TYR A 24 -4.71 23.68 -19.16
C TYR A 24 -4.68 23.26 -17.69
N ASN A 25 -3.90 22.25 -17.36
CA ASN A 25 -3.81 21.73 -15.99
C ASN A 25 -3.23 22.76 -15.01
N ILE A 26 -2.26 23.57 -15.45
CA ILE A 26 -1.65 24.60 -14.60
C ILE A 26 -2.62 25.77 -14.35
N TYR A 27 -3.25 26.31 -15.40
CA TYR A 27 -3.94 27.60 -15.31
C TYR A 27 -5.47 27.50 -15.28
N PHE A 28 -6.05 26.56 -16.02
CA PHE A 28 -7.50 26.52 -16.27
C PHE A 28 -8.21 25.40 -15.52
N TYR A 29 -7.48 24.49 -14.89
CA TYR A 29 -8.06 23.40 -14.12
C TYR A 29 -8.76 23.91 -12.86
N PRO A 30 -9.89 23.33 -12.42
CA PRO A 30 -10.62 23.80 -11.23
C PRO A 30 -9.80 23.84 -9.93
N LEU A 31 -8.74 23.02 -9.85
CA LEU A 31 -7.79 22.95 -8.73
C LEU A 31 -6.56 23.86 -8.92
N ALA A 32 -6.48 24.66 -9.99
CA ALA A 32 -5.39 25.62 -10.23
C ALA A 32 -5.29 26.71 -9.13
N ARG A 33 -6.35 26.90 -8.36
CA ARG A 33 -6.39 27.82 -7.20
C ARG A 33 -5.44 27.41 -6.06
N PHE A 34 -5.03 26.14 -6.00
CA PHE A 34 -4.19 25.64 -4.92
C PHE A 34 -2.70 25.79 -5.26
N PRO A 35 -1.86 26.20 -4.29
CA PRO A 35 -0.42 26.34 -4.51
C PRO A 35 0.19 24.96 -4.80
N SER A 36 1.19 24.92 -5.70
CA SER A 36 1.91 23.69 -6.05
C SER A 36 3.08 23.97 -7.01
N PRO A 37 4.11 23.11 -7.08
CA PRO A 37 5.11 23.18 -8.13
C PRO A 37 4.50 22.92 -9.51
N LYS A 38 4.82 23.79 -10.48
CA LYS A 38 4.24 23.75 -11.84
C LYS A 38 4.39 22.39 -12.53
N LEU A 39 5.51 21.69 -12.32
CA LEU A 39 5.76 20.37 -12.92
C LEU A 39 4.78 19.30 -12.43
N TRP A 40 4.39 19.35 -11.16
CA TRP A 40 3.46 18.39 -10.54
C TRP A 40 2.01 18.70 -10.89
N THR A 41 1.67 19.97 -11.12
CA THR A 41 0.36 20.35 -11.67
C THR A 41 0.25 20.08 -13.16
N ALA A 42 1.34 20.13 -13.92
CA ALA A 42 1.35 19.89 -15.35
C ALA A 42 1.08 18.42 -15.68
N SER A 43 1.75 17.52 -14.96
CA SER A 43 1.73 16.08 -15.24
C SER A 43 1.94 15.28 -13.96
N ARG A 44 1.50 14.02 -13.96
CA ARG A 44 1.71 13.07 -12.86
C ARG A 44 3.06 12.34 -12.94
N LEU A 45 3.89 12.65 -13.94
CA LEU A 45 5.20 12.05 -14.14
C LEU A 45 6.14 12.26 -12.93
N PRO A 46 6.27 13.46 -12.34
CA PRO A 46 7.11 13.65 -11.15
C PRO A 46 6.62 12.76 -9.99
N PHE A 47 5.31 12.69 -9.76
CA PHE A 47 4.74 11.82 -8.75
C PHE A 47 5.18 10.36 -8.95
N ILE A 48 5.00 9.84 -10.18
CA ILE A 48 5.37 8.46 -10.53
C ILE A 48 6.86 8.22 -10.31
N TYR A 49 7.71 9.17 -10.72
CA TYR A 49 9.15 9.09 -10.50
C TYR A 49 9.47 8.92 -9.00
N TYR A 50 8.96 9.81 -8.15
CA TYR A 50 9.21 9.75 -6.71
C TYR A 50 8.56 8.54 -6.02
N LEU A 51 7.46 8.02 -6.57
CA LEU A 51 6.85 6.76 -6.14
C LEU A 51 7.79 5.57 -6.41
N LEU A 52 8.28 5.44 -7.64
CA LEU A 52 9.16 4.35 -8.06
C LEU A 52 10.52 4.39 -7.38
N THR A 53 11.03 5.58 -7.03
CA THR A 53 12.27 5.72 -6.24
C THR A 53 12.05 5.57 -4.73
N GLY A 54 10.81 5.39 -4.27
CA GLY A 54 10.49 5.25 -2.84
C GLY A 54 10.68 6.55 -2.02
N GLN A 55 10.69 7.70 -2.67
CA GLN A 55 10.96 9.01 -2.04
C GLN A 55 9.70 9.90 -1.94
N LEU A 56 8.56 9.43 -2.45
CA LEU A 56 7.30 10.19 -2.51
C LEU A 56 6.90 10.76 -1.14
N VAL A 57 6.95 9.96 -0.07
CA VAL A 57 6.55 10.42 1.28
C VAL A 57 7.42 11.57 1.77
N LYS A 58 8.74 11.49 1.54
CA LYS A 58 9.67 12.59 1.88
C LYS A 58 9.33 13.84 1.10
N LYS A 59 9.04 13.68 -0.21
CA LYS A 59 8.73 14.81 -1.08
C LYS A 59 7.39 15.48 -0.73
N VAL A 60 6.38 14.68 -0.38
CA VAL A 60 5.09 15.16 0.10
C VAL A 60 5.25 15.96 1.39
N LYS A 61 6.13 15.52 2.30
CA LYS A 61 6.46 16.26 3.52
C LYS A 61 7.13 17.60 3.18
N GLU A 62 8.16 17.60 2.33
CA GLU A 62 8.83 18.83 1.89
C GLU A 62 7.84 19.84 1.30
N PHE A 63 6.85 19.38 0.53
CA PHE A 63 5.82 20.27 0.00
C PHE A 63 4.88 20.81 1.08
N HIS A 64 4.55 20.03 2.10
CA HIS A 64 3.81 20.56 3.25
C HIS A 64 4.64 21.58 4.04
N ASP A 65 5.96 21.40 4.13
CA ASP A 65 6.85 22.36 4.78
C ASP A 65 6.94 23.69 3.99
N VAL A 66 6.80 23.66 2.65
CA VAL A 66 6.91 24.85 1.77
C VAL A 66 5.56 25.52 1.50
N TYR A 67 4.52 24.75 1.17
CA TYR A 67 3.22 25.26 0.74
C TYR A 67 2.16 25.24 1.86
N GLY A 68 2.49 24.67 3.02
CA GLY A 68 1.61 24.59 4.19
C GLY A 68 0.67 23.38 4.16
N GLU A 69 -0.43 23.49 4.91
CA GLU A 69 -1.35 22.37 5.16
C GLU A 69 -2.10 21.90 3.91
N LEU A 70 -2.20 22.73 2.89
CA LEU A 70 -3.04 22.49 1.71
C LEU A 70 -2.30 22.87 0.43
N TYR A 71 -2.04 21.88 -0.42
CA TYR A 71 -1.44 22.11 -1.73
C TYR A 71 -1.87 21.05 -2.74
N ARG A 72 -1.74 21.36 -4.02
CA ARG A 72 -2.07 20.41 -5.09
C ARG A 72 -0.91 19.45 -5.35
N LEU A 73 -1.11 18.15 -5.12
CA LEU A 73 -0.06 17.15 -5.30
C LEU A 73 0.02 16.65 -6.74
N ALA A 74 -1.10 16.51 -7.44
CA ALA A 74 -1.13 16.10 -8.84
C ALA A 74 -2.21 16.90 -9.60
N PRO A 75 -2.32 16.76 -10.94
CA PRO A 75 -3.32 17.53 -11.69
C PRO A 75 -4.74 17.42 -11.11
N ASP A 76 -5.13 16.24 -10.65
CA ASP A 76 -6.46 15.89 -10.13
C ASP A 76 -6.47 15.58 -8.63
N GLU A 77 -5.40 15.92 -7.90
CA GLU A 77 -5.19 15.48 -6.51
C GLU A 77 -4.65 16.59 -5.60
N VAL A 78 -5.24 16.71 -4.41
CA VAL A 78 -4.88 17.70 -3.38
C VAL A 78 -4.44 17.00 -2.11
N SER A 79 -3.32 17.43 -1.54
CA SER A 79 -2.83 16.97 -0.25
C SER A 79 -3.25 17.91 0.86
N PHE A 80 -3.82 17.32 1.90
CA PHE A 80 -4.25 17.94 3.14
C PHE A 80 -3.40 17.43 4.31
N ALA A 81 -3.02 18.33 5.21
CA ALA A 81 -2.32 18.01 6.46
C ALA A 81 -2.98 18.64 7.69
N SER A 82 -4.23 19.12 7.58
CA SER A 82 -4.98 19.69 8.70
C SER A 82 -5.84 18.64 9.41
N GLU A 83 -6.05 18.83 10.72
CA GLU A 83 -6.95 17.98 11.51
C GLU A 83 -8.41 18.09 11.03
N GLN A 84 -8.83 19.29 10.63
CA GLN A 84 -10.18 19.48 10.09
C GLN A 84 -10.41 18.64 8.82
N ALA A 85 -9.40 18.49 7.97
CA ALA A 85 -9.51 17.66 6.78
C ALA A 85 -9.76 16.18 7.13
N TRP A 86 -9.18 15.68 8.22
CA TRP A 86 -9.46 14.32 8.69
C TRP A 86 -10.95 14.11 8.97
N ASN A 87 -11.53 15.02 9.76
CA ASN A 87 -12.95 15.01 10.08
C ASN A 87 -13.80 15.16 8.81
N ASP A 88 -13.42 16.08 7.94
CA ASP A 88 -14.20 16.38 6.76
C ASP A 88 -14.26 15.23 5.74
N ILE A 89 -13.20 14.45 5.66
CA ILE A 89 -12.98 13.47 4.60
C ILE A 89 -13.36 12.07 5.06
N TYR A 90 -12.93 11.66 6.26
CA TYR A 90 -13.10 10.29 6.74
C TYR A 90 -14.28 10.10 7.68
N THR A 91 -14.77 11.16 8.34
CA THR A 91 -15.91 11.00 9.25
C THR A 91 -17.25 11.12 8.52
N PHE A 92 -18.27 10.45 9.06
CA PHE A 92 -19.62 10.58 8.54
C PHE A 92 -20.24 11.90 8.99
N ARG A 93 -20.58 12.76 8.03
CA ARG A 93 -21.30 14.01 8.26
C ARG A 93 -22.70 13.92 7.68
N ARG A 94 -23.71 14.22 8.50
CA ARG A 94 -25.12 14.24 8.07
C ARG A 94 -25.28 15.24 6.92
N GLY A 95 -26.02 14.85 5.87
CA GLY A 95 -26.25 15.69 4.69
C GLY A 95 -25.07 15.82 3.72
N HIS A 96 -23.92 15.23 4.00
CA HIS A 96 -22.75 15.26 3.12
C HIS A 96 -22.54 13.91 2.43
N LYS A 97 -22.14 13.94 1.15
CA LYS A 97 -21.68 12.73 0.46
C LYS A 97 -20.35 12.30 1.07
N ARG A 98 -20.19 11.00 1.35
CA ARG A 98 -18.91 10.45 1.78
C ARG A 98 -17.87 10.59 0.67
N ALA A 99 -16.62 10.83 1.03
CA ALA A 99 -15.52 10.70 0.10
C ALA A 99 -15.46 9.25 -0.39
N LEU A 100 -15.59 9.06 -1.71
CA LEU A 100 -15.43 7.76 -2.34
C LEU A 100 -13.95 7.57 -2.69
N ARG A 101 -13.43 6.35 -2.49
CA ARG A 101 -12.12 5.98 -3.00
C ARG A 101 -12.14 6.09 -4.52
N ASN A 102 -11.13 6.75 -5.08
CA ASN A 102 -11.08 6.99 -6.51
C ASN A 102 -10.20 5.94 -7.18
N LYS A 103 -10.80 5.04 -7.96
CA LYS A 103 -10.10 4.00 -8.74
C LYS A 103 -8.96 4.50 -9.64
N ARG A 104 -8.91 5.81 -9.93
CA ARG A 104 -7.85 6.46 -10.73
C ARG A 104 -6.75 7.12 -9.89
N SER A 105 -6.87 7.23 -8.56
CA SER A 105 -5.77 7.71 -7.73
C SER A 105 -4.75 6.61 -7.52
N ILE A 106 -3.44 6.90 -7.47
CA ILE A 106 -2.42 5.86 -7.22
C ILE A 106 -2.69 5.13 -5.90
N VAL A 107 -3.13 5.85 -4.87
CA VAL A 107 -3.44 5.27 -3.55
C VAL A 107 -4.69 4.39 -3.55
N ASP A 108 -5.52 4.48 -4.59
CA ASP A 108 -6.79 3.78 -4.75
C ASP A 108 -6.87 3.06 -6.12
N ASN A 109 -5.73 2.87 -6.80
CA ASN A 109 -5.67 2.43 -8.19
C ASN A 109 -6.16 1.00 -8.29
N GLU A 110 -7.03 0.72 -9.26
CA GLU A 110 -7.51 -0.61 -9.60
C GLU A 110 -6.36 -1.62 -9.77
N LEU A 111 -5.18 -1.22 -10.26
CA LEU A 111 -4.04 -2.15 -10.35
C LEU A 111 -3.30 -2.44 -9.03
N ILE A 112 -3.44 -1.60 -8.00
CA ILE A 112 -2.85 -1.83 -6.66
C ILE A 112 -3.89 -2.44 -5.71
N ILE A 113 -5.15 -2.07 -5.89
CA ILE A 113 -6.24 -2.32 -4.96
C ILE A 113 -7.34 -3.19 -5.60
N SER A 114 -7.16 -3.79 -6.77
CA SER A 114 -8.06 -4.86 -7.23
C SER A 114 -7.59 -6.23 -6.80
N ALA A 115 -8.57 -7.09 -6.54
CA ALA A 115 -8.32 -8.49 -6.32
C ALA A 115 -7.63 -9.08 -7.57
N PRO A 116 -6.48 -9.77 -7.42
CA PRO A 116 -5.78 -10.37 -8.55
C PRO A 116 -6.64 -11.45 -9.23
N ASN A 117 -6.48 -11.62 -10.54
CA ASN A 117 -7.07 -12.73 -11.33
C ASN A 117 -8.60 -12.90 -11.20
N ASN A 118 -9.37 -11.81 -11.15
CA ASN A 118 -10.84 -11.84 -10.95
C ASN A 118 -11.29 -12.52 -9.65
N GLN A 119 -10.45 -12.55 -8.62
CA GLN A 119 -10.87 -12.96 -7.29
C GLN A 119 -11.94 -12.01 -6.73
N ALA A 120 -12.72 -12.49 -5.77
CA ALA A 120 -13.71 -11.65 -5.11
C ALA A 120 -13.04 -10.48 -4.36
N ASP A 121 -13.71 -9.33 -4.35
CA ASP A 121 -13.24 -8.19 -3.57
C ASP A 121 -13.10 -8.55 -2.08
N ASN A 122 -12.02 -8.10 -1.45
CA ASN A 122 -11.78 -8.21 -0.02
C ASN A 122 -11.91 -6.84 0.66
N LEU A 123 -11.65 -6.77 1.97
CA LEU A 123 -11.79 -5.52 2.74
C LEU A 123 -10.93 -4.38 2.19
N ILE A 124 -9.73 -4.69 1.69
CA ILE A 124 -8.78 -3.69 1.20
C ILE A 124 -9.17 -3.23 -0.21
N THR A 125 -9.65 -4.16 -1.05
CA THR A 125 -9.89 -3.93 -2.48
C THR A 125 -11.24 -3.28 -2.80
N THR A 126 -12.25 -3.52 -1.97
CA THR A 126 -13.60 -3.02 -2.23
C THR A 126 -13.69 -1.49 -2.16
N ILE A 127 -14.30 -0.88 -3.18
CA ILE A 127 -14.75 0.52 -3.15
C ILE A 127 -16.20 0.66 -2.66
N HIS A 128 -16.96 -0.44 -2.64
CA HIS A 128 -18.39 -0.42 -2.33
C HIS A 128 -18.64 -0.36 -0.82
N PHE A 129 -19.30 0.70 -0.36
CA PHE A 129 -19.49 0.95 1.07
C PHE A 129 -20.27 -0.15 1.81
N LYS A 130 -21.34 -0.69 1.20
CA LYS A 130 -22.15 -1.75 1.84
C LYS A 130 -21.35 -3.03 1.97
N PHE A 131 -20.62 -3.38 0.92
CA PHE A 131 -19.76 -4.56 0.91
C PHE A 131 -18.62 -4.41 1.91
N HIS A 132 -17.92 -3.27 1.91
CA HIS A 132 -16.89 -2.95 2.89
C HIS A 132 -17.42 -3.04 4.32
N ALA A 133 -18.56 -2.43 4.62
CA ALA A 133 -19.17 -2.46 5.96
C ALA A 133 -19.52 -3.89 6.40
N ARG A 134 -20.06 -4.71 5.47
CA ARG A 134 -20.35 -6.13 5.73
C ARG A 134 -19.08 -6.91 6.06
N VAL A 135 -18.05 -6.85 5.21
CA VAL A 135 -16.79 -7.58 5.43
C VAL A 135 -16.09 -7.10 6.70
N ARG A 136 -16.07 -5.78 6.95
CA ARG A 136 -15.53 -5.19 8.19
C ARG A 136 -16.25 -5.71 9.43
N GLY A 137 -17.58 -5.81 9.37
CA GLY A 137 -18.40 -6.32 10.48
C GLY A 137 -18.18 -7.80 10.77
N LEU A 138 -17.85 -8.61 9.75
CA LEU A 138 -17.46 -10.01 9.97
C LEU A 138 -16.12 -10.12 10.71
N MET A 139 -15.17 -9.24 10.42
CA MET A 139 -13.85 -9.26 11.06
C MET A 139 -13.80 -8.56 12.43
N SER A 140 -14.76 -7.70 12.78
CA SER A 140 -14.68 -6.91 14.01
C SER A 140 -14.65 -7.76 15.28
N ASN A 141 -15.20 -8.98 15.25
CA ASN A 141 -15.22 -9.89 16.39
C ASN A 141 -13.80 -10.34 16.79
N SER A 142 -12.86 -10.39 15.85
CA SER A 142 -11.46 -10.75 16.12
C SER A 142 -10.67 -9.63 16.81
N PHE A 143 -11.25 -8.43 16.93
CA PHE A 143 -10.62 -7.23 17.51
C PHE A 143 -11.33 -6.74 18.79
N THR A 144 -12.17 -7.57 19.41
CA THR A 144 -12.76 -7.25 20.73
C THR A 144 -11.73 -7.39 21.84
N ASP A 145 -11.94 -6.71 22.98
CA ASP A 145 -11.06 -6.81 24.15
C ASP A 145 -10.89 -8.27 24.62
N GLU A 146 -11.97 -9.05 24.60
CA GLU A 146 -11.96 -10.48 24.92
C GLU A 146 -11.13 -11.31 23.93
N ALA A 147 -11.30 -11.08 22.62
CA ALA A 147 -10.51 -11.76 21.60
C ALA A 147 -9.01 -11.41 21.72
N LEU A 148 -8.69 -10.14 21.98
CA LEU A 148 -7.30 -9.69 22.19
C LEU A 148 -6.67 -10.34 23.43
N ARG A 149 -7.40 -10.45 24.54
CA ARG A 149 -6.93 -11.18 25.73
C ARG A 149 -6.68 -12.65 25.45
N THR A 150 -7.52 -13.26 24.62
CA THR A 150 -7.37 -14.67 24.23
C THR A 150 -6.14 -14.88 23.33
N GLN A 151 -5.79 -13.90 22.50
CA GLN A 151 -4.61 -13.93 21.62
C GLN A 151 -3.32 -13.52 22.34
N TYR A 152 -3.38 -12.85 23.48
CA TYR A 152 -2.21 -12.34 24.22
C TYR A 152 -1.13 -13.39 24.48
N PRO A 153 -1.43 -14.61 24.98
CA PRO A 153 -0.40 -15.62 25.27
C PRO A 153 0.43 -16.00 24.03
N LEU A 154 -0.20 -15.97 22.84
CA LEU A 154 0.47 -16.26 21.59
C LEU A 154 1.46 -15.16 21.20
N ILE A 155 1.07 -13.89 21.38
CA ILE A 155 1.95 -12.74 21.13
C ILE A 155 3.12 -12.74 22.11
N GLU A 156 2.86 -13.05 23.38
CA GLU A 156 3.88 -13.16 24.43
C GLU A 156 4.88 -14.28 24.13
N PHE A 157 4.42 -15.43 23.65
CA PHE A 157 5.28 -16.52 23.20
C PHE A 157 6.27 -16.07 22.12
N HIS A 158 5.78 -15.41 21.07
CA HIS A 158 6.65 -14.88 19.99
C HIS A 158 7.57 -13.77 20.48
N ALA A 159 7.13 -12.95 21.44
CA ALA A 159 7.96 -11.87 22.00
C ALA A 159 9.13 -12.44 22.81
N ASN A 160 8.87 -13.46 23.62
CA ASN A 160 9.91 -14.19 24.34
C ASN A 160 10.88 -14.88 23.37
N MET A 161 10.37 -15.50 22.31
CA MET A 161 11.20 -16.12 21.28
C MET A 161 12.10 -15.11 20.57
N LEU A 162 11.57 -13.93 20.23
CA LEU A 162 12.35 -12.83 19.65
C LEU A 162 13.53 -12.45 20.56
N ILE A 163 13.28 -12.26 21.86
CA ILE A 163 14.33 -11.90 22.83
C ILE A 163 15.39 -13.00 22.89
N CYS A 164 14.98 -14.26 23.02
CA CYS A 164 15.90 -15.40 23.06
C CYS A 164 16.75 -15.48 21.79
N LYS A 165 16.13 -15.41 20.61
CA LYS A 165 16.82 -15.58 19.33
C LYS A 165 17.74 -14.41 18.98
N VAL A 166 17.36 -13.19 19.35
CA VAL A 166 18.25 -12.01 19.21
C VAL A 166 19.45 -12.14 20.14
N ARG A 167 19.27 -12.64 21.37
CA ARG A 167 20.39 -12.92 22.29
C ARG A 167 21.32 -14.01 21.73
N GLU A 168 20.76 -15.13 21.28
CA GLU A 168 21.53 -16.21 20.63
C GLU A 168 22.33 -15.69 19.44
N ALA A 169 21.73 -14.84 18.61
CA ALA A 169 22.42 -14.22 17.47
C ALA A 169 23.54 -13.27 17.90
N ALA A 170 23.39 -12.59 19.04
CA ALA A 170 24.41 -11.70 19.59
C ALA A 170 25.63 -12.46 20.11
N GLU A 171 25.41 -13.63 20.70
CA GLU A 171 26.45 -14.45 21.34
C GLU A 171 27.26 -15.30 20.35
N LYS A 172 26.91 -15.28 19.06
CA LYS A 172 27.65 -16.04 18.02
C LYS A 172 29.14 -15.66 17.98
N PRO A 173 30.06 -16.63 17.73
CA PRO A 173 31.52 -16.40 17.72
C PRO A 173 31.96 -15.31 16.73
N GLU A 174 31.23 -15.19 15.62
CA GLU A 174 31.43 -14.17 14.57
C GLU A 174 31.28 -12.73 15.10
N ASN A 175 30.55 -12.56 16.21
CA ASN A 175 30.20 -11.28 16.82
C ASN A 175 31.06 -10.95 18.07
N SER A 176 31.96 -11.85 18.50
CA SER A 176 32.64 -11.75 19.81
C SER A 176 33.72 -10.67 19.91
N ASN A 177 34.30 -10.22 18.79
CA ASN A 177 35.51 -9.36 18.83
C ASN A 177 35.23 -7.85 18.83
N ARG A 178 34.02 -7.38 18.45
CA ARG A 178 33.69 -5.94 18.33
C ARG A 178 32.28 -5.56 18.80
N GLY A 179 31.59 -6.48 19.47
CA GLY A 179 30.16 -6.37 19.76
C GLY A 179 29.31 -6.84 18.58
N ALA A 180 28.16 -7.44 18.90
CA ALA A 180 27.29 -8.02 17.89
C ALA A 180 26.60 -6.97 17.03
N ARG A 181 26.68 -7.15 15.70
CA ARG A 181 25.92 -6.35 14.73
C ARG A 181 24.74 -7.17 14.25
N ILE A 182 23.53 -6.75 14.65
CA ILE A 182 22.30 -7.46 14.33
C ILE A 182 21.37 -6.51 13.56
N ASN A 183 20.83 -6.98 12.43
CA ASN A 183 19.80 -6.26 11.71
C ASN A 183 18.44 -6.43 12.41
N ILE A 184 18.09 -5.50 13.30
CA ILE A 184 16.83 -5.56 14.05
C ILE A 184 15.59 -5.48 13.14
N THR A 185 15.70 -4.87 11.96
CA THR A 185 14.60 -4.81 10.99
C THR A 185 14.18 -6.21 10.54
N ASP A 186 15.13 -7.10 10.29
CA ASP A 186 14.83 -8.47 9.89
C ASP A 186 14.16 -9.24 11.03
N TRP A 187 14.68 -9.11 12.26
CA TRP A 187 14.11 -9.75 13.45
C TRP A 187 12.68 -9.30 13.78
N LEU A 188 12.42 -7.99 13.67
CA LEU A 188 11.05 -7.47 13.83
C LEU A 188 10.14 -7.97 12.72
N ASN A 189 10.63 -8.06 11.49
CA ASN A 189 9.85 -8.65 10.40
C ASN A 189 9.55 -10.14 10.65
N PHE A 190 10.53 -10.92 11.12
CA PHE A 190 10.32 -12.33 11.49
C PHE A 190 9.24 -12.47 12.56
N PHE A 191 9.32 -11.66 13.62
CA PHE A 191 8.33 -11.60 14.69
C PHE A 191 6.93 -11.28 14.16
N THR A 192 6.79 -10.22 13.36
CA THR A 192 5.48 -9.85 12.82
C THR A 192 4.90 -10.92 11.90
N MET A 193 5.75 -11.58 11.10
CA MET A 193 5.31 -12.59 10.14
C MET A 193 4.86 -13.86 10.83
N ASP A 194 5.57 -14.32 11.86
CA ASP A 194 5.16 -15.50 12.62
C ASP A 194 3.87 -15.25 13.43
N ILE A 195 3.70 -14.06 14.02
CA ILE A 195 2.42 -13.67 14.64
C ILE A 195 1.28 -13.66 13.62
N ILE A 196 1.49 -13.06 12.44
CA ILE A 196 0.48 -13.09 11.38
C ILE A 196 0.21 -14.53 10.92
N GLY A 197 1.25 -15.36 10.84
CA GLY A 197 1.17 -16.79 10.54
C GLY A 197 0.19 -17.51 11.46
N ASP A 198 0.44 -17.40 12.76
CA ASP A 198 -0.39 -18.00 13.80
C ASP A 198 -1.82 -17.44 13.83
N LEU A 199 -1.97 -16.12 13.79
CA LEU A 199 -3.30 -15.50 13.90
C LEU A 199 -4.18 -15.70 12.66
N ALA A 200 -3.57 -15.74 11.46
CA ALA A 200 -4.33 -15.84 10.20
C ALA A 200 -4.43 -17.26 9.65
N PHE A 201 -3.41 -18.11 9.88
CA PHE A 201 -3.33 -19.46 9.30
C PHE A 201 -3.24 -20.57 10.36
N GLY A 202 -3.19 -20.23 11.65
CA GLY A 202 -3.10 -21.20 12.74
C GLY A 202 -1.73 -21.87 12.90
N ALA A 203 -0.71 -21.40 12.18
CA ALA A 203 0.66 -21.91 12.30
C ALA A 203 1.69 -20.83 11.95
N PRO A 204 2.81 -20.73 12.68
CA PRO A 204 3.87 -19.78 12.37
C PRO A 204 4.63 -20.21 11.10
N PHE A 205 5.26 -19.25 10.41
CA PHE A 205 6.14 -19.54 9.28
C PHE A 205 7.52 -20.06 9.72
N GLY A 206 7.85 -19.91 11.01
CA GLY A 206 9.12 -20.30 11.62
C GLY A 206 10.26 -19.36 11.25
N CYS A 207 9.96 -18.08 10.97
CA CYS A 207 10.97 -17.09 10.61
C CYS A 207 11.87 -16.75 11.82
N LEU A 208 11.30 -16.63 13.01
CA LEU A 208 12.02 -16.34 14.26
C LEU A 208 12.94 -17.49 14.66
N GLU A 209 12.41 -18.72 14.63
CA GLU A 209 13.16 -19.90 15.04
C GLU A 209 14.41 -20.10 14.19
N LYS A 210 14.26 -19.95 12.86
CA LYS A 210 15.34 -20.13 11.88
C LYS A 210 16.24 -18.91 11.74
N GLY A 211 15.77 -17.72 12.15
CA GLY A 211 16.47 -16.46 11.91
C GLY A 211 16.55 -16.08 10.42
N GLU A 212 15.62 -16.59 9.61
CA GLU A 212 15.60 -16.36 8.16
C GLU A 212 14.17 -16.22 7.65
N TYR A 213 14.00 -15.40 6.60
CA TYR A 213 12.70 -15.29 5.94
C TYR A 213 12.28 -16.60 5.28
N HIS A 214 11.11 -17.10 5.67
CA HIS A 214 10.40 -18.14 4.95
C HIS A 214 10.22 -17.76 3.47
N HIS A 215 10.28 -18.74 2.56
CA HIS A 215 10.27 -18.52 1.12
C HIS A 215 9.07 -17.66 0.67
N TRP A 216 7.87 -18.01 1.16
CA TRP A 216 6.65 -17.25 0.86
C TRP A 216 6.71 -15.80 1.35
N VAL A 217 7.27 -15.53 2.52
CA VAL A 217 7.42 -14.17 3.06
C VAL A 217 8.34 -13.33 2.18
N ARG A 218 9.43 -13.92 1.65
CA ARG A 218 10.29 -13.24 0.67
C ARG A 218 9.53 -12.90 -0.61
N THR A 219 8.72 -13.83 -1.10
CA THR A 219 7.89 -13.63 -2.30
C THR A 219 6.84 -12.53 -2.07
N LEU A 220 6.22 -12.50 -0.90
CA LEU A 220 5.27 -11.45 -0.51
C LEU A 220 5.89 -10.05 -0.58
N PHE A 221 7.06 -9.82 0.03
CA PHE A 221 7.71 -8.50 -0.01
C PHE A 221 8.09 -8.07 -1.43
N ARG A 222 8.48 -9.02 -2.30
CA ARG A 222 8.75 -8.71 -3.71
C ARG A 222 7.47 -8.40 -4.47
N TYR A 223 6.40 -9.14 -4.21
CA TYR A 223 5.09 -8.90 -4.78
C TYR A 223 4.57 -7.48 -4.42
N LEU A 224 4.68 -7.06 -3.15
CA LEU A 224 4.32 -5.71 -2.71
C LEU A 224 5.10 -4.61 -3.47
N LYS A 225 6.40 -4.82 -3.71
CA LYS A 225 7.21 -3.93 -4.55
C LYS A 225 6.74 -3.95 -6.02
N GLY A 226 6.42 -5.13 -6.54
CA GLY A 226 5.87 -5.30 -7.89
C GLY A 226 4.56 -4.53 -8.10
N MET A 227 3.65 -4.56 -7.12
CA MET A 227 2.40 -3.78 -7.18
C MET A 227 2.66 -2.28 -7.28
N SER A 228 3.65 -1.76 -6.56
CA SER A 228 4.02 -0.34 -6.63
C SER A 228 4.54 0.07 -8.01
N ILE A 229 5.18 -0.85 -8.74
CA ILE A 229 5.64 -0.63 -10.12
C ILE A 229 4.47 -0.74 -11.10
N ALA A 230 3.60 -1.73 -10.92
CA ALA A 230 2.41 -1.93 -11.74
C ALA A 230 1.37 -0.80 -11.61
N ALA A 231 1.48 0.02 -10.55
CA ALA A 231 0.64 1.19 -10.31
C ALA A 231 0.86 2.37 -11.28
N ALA A 232 2.06 2.48 -11.85
CA ALA A 232 2.51 3.65 -12.61
C ALA A 232 1.95 3.76 -14.05
N PRO A 233 1.81 2.66 -14.83
CA PRO A 233 1.44 2.74 -16.25
C PRO A 233 0.04 3.28 -16.61
N PRO A 234 -1.04 3.05 -15.83
CA PRO A 234 -2.41 3.44 -16.23
C PRO A 234 -2.64 4.95 -16.41
N PHE A 235 -1.77 5.80 -15.87
CA PHE A 235 -1.89 7.25 -16.02
C PHE A 235 -1.59 7.75 -17.44
N TYR A 236 -0.86 6.95 -18.21
CA TYR A 236 -0.46 7.29 -19.57
C TYR A 236 -0.66 6.07 -20.47
N PRO A 237 -1.88 5.84 -20.99
CA PRO A 237 -2.21 4.68 -21.83
C PRO A 237 -1.27 4.54 -23.04
N ALA A 238 -0.79 5.67 -23.58
CA ALA A 238 0.20 5.69 -24.68
C ALA A 238 1.57 5.10 -24.31
N ILE A 239 1.94 5.09 -23.02
CA ILE A 239 3.20 4.56 -22.49
C ILE A 239 2.98 3.20 -21.80
N GLU A 240 1.72 2.80 -21.57
CA GLU A 240 1.35 1.53 -20.96
C GLU A 240 1.97 0.33 -21.70
N PHE A 241 1.91 0.33 -23.04
CA PHE A 241 2.54 -0.70 -23.88
C PHE A 241 4.05 -0.82 -23.67
N LEU A 242 4.75 0.31 -23.50
CA LEU A 242 6.18 0.32 -23.25
C LEU A 242 6.50 -0.20 -21.84
N PHE A 243 5.73 0.22 -20.84
CA PHE A 243 5.89 -0.25 -19.46
C PHE A 243 5.59 -1.73 -19.31
N GLN A 244 4.50 -2.24 -19.88
CA GLN A 244 4.15 -3.68 -19.83
C GLN A 244 5.27 -4.55 -20.41
N LYS A 245 5.95 -4.07 -21.48
CA LYS A 245 7.09 -4.76 -22.09
C LYS A 245 8.39 -4.62 -21.28
N LEU A 246 8.51 -3.58 -20.47
CA LEU A 246 9.66 -3.31 -19.60
C LEU A 246 9.56 -4.00 -18.23
N ILE A 247 8.37 -4.47 -17.82
CA ILE A 247 8.19 -5.22 -16.57
C ILE A 247 9.07 -6.50 -16.64
N PRO A 248 10.04 -6.66 -15.73
CA PRO A 248 10.86 -7.86 -15.68
C PRO A 248 10.00 -9.11 -15.49
N LYS A 249 10.18 -10.12 -16.35
CA LYS A 249 9.48 -11.42 -16.28
C LYS A 249 9.52 -12.06 -14.89
N ARG A 250 10.58 -11.78 -14.12
CA ARG A 250 10.75 -12.22 -12.73
C ARG A 250 9.62 -11.74 -11.80
N ILE A 251 9.17 -10.50 -11.95
CA ILE A 251 8.10 -9.94 -11.09
C ILE A 251 6.76 -10.63 -11.40
N MET A 252 6.50 -10.91 -12.68
CA MET A 252 5.30 -11.64 -13.09
C MET A 252 5.29 -13.08 -12.57
N GLU A 253 6.45 -13.76 -12.59
CA GLU A 253 6.57 -15.12 -12.05
C GLU A 253 6.43 -15.14 -10.52
N GLU A 254 6.98 -14.16 -9.80
CA GLU A 254 6.82 -14.04 -8.35
C GLU A 254 5.36 -13.75 -7.95
N GLN A 255 4.63 -12.96 -8.75
CA GLN A 255 3.18 -12.78 -8.58
C GLN A 255 2.43 -14.11 -8.74
N ARG A 256 2.75 -14.90 -9.78
CA ARG A 256 2.15 -16.23 -9.99
C ARG A 256 2.42 -17.16 -8.81
N GLN A 257 3.65 -17.17 -8.29
CA GLN A 257 4.01 -17.99 -7.12
C GLN A 257 3.24 -17.60 -5.86
N HIS A 258 3.07 -16.29 -5.60
CA HIS A 258 2.27 -15.81 -4.48
C HIS A 258 0.81 -16.26 -4.59
N SER A 259 0.18 -16.08 -5.78
CA SER A 259 -1.20 -16.52 -6.02
C SER A 259 -1.35 -18.03 -5.86
N ALA A 260 -0.43 -18.83 -6.41
CA ALA A 260 -0.48 -20.29 -6.32
C ALA A 260 -0.35 -20.82 -4.88
N TYR A 261 0.49 -20.21 -4.05
CA TYR A 261 0.61 -20.58 -2.64
C TYR A 261 -0.66 -20.24 -1.86
N ALA A 262 -1.25 -19.07 -2.13
CA ALA A 262 -2.52 -18.68 -1.52
C ALA A 262 -3.65 -19.64 -1.90
N GLU A 263 -3.79 -20.01 -3.18
CA GLU A 263 -4.80 -20.96 -3.64
C GLU A 263 -4.61 -22.36 -3.03
N LYS A 264 -3.38 -22.87 -2.97
CA LYS A 264 -3.08 -24.20 -2.42
C LYS A 264 -3.44 -24.32 -0.93
N ASN A 265 -3.22 -23.26 -0.16
CA ASN A 265 -3.45 -23.28 1.29
C ASN A 265 -4.87 -22.87 1.68
N HIS A 266 -5.59 -22.12 0.84
CA HIS A 266 -7.00 -21.79 1.07
C HIS A 266 -7.97 -22.83 0.50
N GLY A 267 -7.60 -23.56 -0.57
CA GLY A 267 -8.44 -24.62 -1.17
C GLY A 267 -8.58 -25.89 -0.32
N GLY A 268 -7.81 -26.05 0.77
CA GLY A 268 -7.93 -27.18 1.69
C GLY A 268 -9.08 -27.05 2.71
N ALA A 269 -9.73 -25.88 2.80
CA ALA A 269 -10.81 -25.63 3.75
C ALA A 269 -12.21 -25.98 3.21
N GLU A 270 -12.35 -26.33 1.93
CA GLU A 270 -13.63 -26.73 1.31
C GLU A 270 -13.91 -28.24 1.35
N THR A 271 -13.00 -29.05 1.91
CA THR A 271 -13.16 -30.52 1.98
C THR A 271 -13.08 -31.09 3.40
N ALA A 272 -13.57 -30.37 4.41
CA ALA A 272 -13.77 -30.91 5.75
C ALA A 272 -15.17 -30.55 6.28
#